data_AF-A0A9W9GUW6-F1
#
_entry.id   AF-A0A9W9GUW6-F1
#
_cell.length_a   1.000
_cell.length_b   1.000
_cell.length_c   1.000
_cell.angle_alpha   90.00
_cell.angle_beta   90.00
_cell.angle_gamma   90.00
#
_symmetry.space_group_name_H-M   'P 1'
#
loop_
_entity.id
_entity.type
_entity.pdbx_description
1 polymer ?
#
loop_
_entity_poly.entity_id
_entity_poly.type
_entity_poly.pdbx_seq_one_letter_code
_entity_poly.pdbx_strand_id
1 'polypeptide(L)'
;MSIRLGGSLRFPLEIWDMIIEQLKHEESAQHLGRLAQTCHVLHQRTVPRLYSLVRLSNSESGAHLAVAIEQRPELAELIHEIRHKEDSGLEVFSGRHLKFYKMAAGLPNVETLILRGKLRPHKATQYTSYQARTPYGAYPVVKLARTVKEYRDLGVGPPGQSQFSPPDTPTIPWEFDRGNETLFGHALLQNPPGMPALRVCHIGSDRNLCGPSNARDCPCIPRFNEAIFRHPGLRVLCIRGAIFQPVESASYPLRRTDTPLEDLTLLKCTIQASDLEILLEHPQALKRFTWRGAYPLPAEDDPEIEYVVNDYVAALVKHRDSLEYIDYDLEWGSEDAANFSIFTNVKHLTVALKSLAGEECTELDPEYDLLPENLESLTIHYDELKYWVPQYIFGLVEDKQLPNLRLFACTVRSTSPDAWQEKYDNFSVEPTKPPRSTHLCRDIDTWQPRFEAFNVELRTEILPFEEYPTWAPKYKLCPCDQLWLFHRIPLPPIDL
;
A
#
# COMPACT_ATOMS: atom_id res chain seq x y z
N MET A 1 -17.87 16.06 -39.45
CA MET A 1 -18.84 16.68 -38.52
C MET A 1 -18.11 17.75 -37.72
N SER A 2 -18.73 18.87 -37.34
CA SER A 2 -18.08 19.94 -36.56
C SER A 2 -19.01 20.41 -35.44
N ILE A 3 -18.48 20.64 -34.24
CA ILE A 3 -19.27 21.11 -33.09
C ILE A 3 -19.31 22.64 -33.13
N ARG A 4 -20.49 23.24 -32.93
CA ARG A 4 -20.65 24.70 -32.78
C ARG A 4 -20.76 25.03 -31.31
N LEU A 5 -19.78 25.75 -30.78
CA LEU A 5 -19.94 26.50 -29.53
C LEU A 5 -20.40 27.91 -29.88
N GLY A 6 -21.30 28.48 -29.06
CA GLY A 6 -22.04 29.72 -29.35
C GLY A 6 -21.25 30.76 -30.16
N GLY A 7 -21.72 31.08 -31.36
CA GLY A 7 -21.16 32.12 -32.24
C GLY A 7 -19.76 31.83 -32.81
N SER A 8 -19.71 31.17 -33.98
CA SER A 8 -18.59 31.15 -34.94
C SER A 8 -17.39 30.20 -34.77
N LEU A 9 -17.15 29.55 -33.62
CA LEU A 9 -16.05 28.57 -33.53
C LEU A 9 -16.52 27.15 -33.90
N ARG A 10 -16.05 26.65 -35.04
CA ARG A 10 -16.22 25.25 -35.47
C ARG A 10 -14.86 24.56 -35.45
N PHE A 11 -14.65 23.69 -34.47
CA PHE A 11 -13.49 22.82 -34.47
C PHE A 11 -13.83 21.47 -35.12
N PRO A 12 -12.91 20.90 -35.91
CA PRO A 12 -12.95 19.50 -36.30
C PRO A 12 -13.00 18.58 -35.07
N LEU A 13 -13.52 17.36 -35.26
CA LEU A 13 -13.68 16.39 -34.18
C LEU A 13 -12.34 15.96 -33.58
N GLU A 14 -11.31 15.91 -34.42
CA GLU A 14 -9.94 15.55 -34.06
C GLU A 14 -9.35 16.55 -33.06
N ILE A 15 -9.64 17.85 -33.25
CA ILE A 15 -9.20 18.90 -32.32
C ILE A 15 -9.91 18.76 -30.97
N TRP A 16 -11.19 18.38 -30.97
CA TRP A 16 -11.90 18.10 -29.72
C TRP A 16 -11.32 16.90 -28.99
N ASP A 17 -10.94 15.83 -29.69
CA ASP A 17 -10.32 14.66 -29.08
C ASP A 17 -8.97 15.01 -28.46
N MET A 18 -8.17 15.87 -29.11
CA MET A 18 -6.93 16.41 -28.53
C MET A 18 -7.18 17.26 -27.29
N ILE A 19 -8.18 18.16 -27.31
CA ILE A 19 -8.54 18.98 -26.15
C ILE A 19 -8.98 18.10 -24.98
N ILE A 20 -9.82 17.09 -25.24
CA ILE A 20 -10.31 16.16 -24.23
C ILE A 20 -9.15 15.38 -23.61
N GLU A 21 -8.21 14.87 -24.42
CA GLU A 21 -7.04 14.15 -23.90
C GLU A 21 -6.12 15.07 -23.09
N GLN A 22 -5.91 16.30 -23.54
CA GLN A 22 -5.14 17.30 -22.79
C GLN A 22 -5.79 17.63 -21.44
N LEU A 23 -7.11 17.85 -21.41
CA LEU A 23 -7.86 18.11 -20.18
C LEU A 23 -7.87 16.92 -19.21
N LYS A 24 -7.75 15.69 -19.73
CA LYS A 24 -7.59 14.48 -18.93
C LYS A 24 -6.22 14.43 -18.24
N HIS A 25 -5.16 14.81 -18.96
CA HIS A 25 -3.79 14.88 -18.41
C HIS A 25 -3.62 15.98 -17.35
N GLU A 26 -4.32 17.10 -17.49
CA GLU A 26 -4.33 18.20 -16.51
C GLU A 26 -5.17 17.92 -15.26
N GLU A 27 -5.64 16.67 -15.10
CA GLU A 27 -6.41 16.17 -13.95
C GLU A 27 -7.71 16.93 -13.63
N SER A 28 -8.23 17.74 -14.55
CA SER A 28 -9.45 18.51 -14.34
C SER A 28 -10.69 17.76 -14.83
N ALA A 29 -11.11 16.74 -14.07
CA ALA A 29 -12.40 16.08 -14.28
C ALA A 29 -13.59 17.07 -14.29
N GLN A 30 -13.43 18.22 -13.61
CA GLN A 30 -14.40 19.32 -13.65
C GLN A 30 -14.49 19.98 -15.04
N HIS A 31 -13.37 20.19 -15.73
CA HIS A 31 -13.38 20.75 -17.08
C HIS A 31 -14.06 19.79 -18.06
N LEU A 32 -13.75 18.49 -17.97
CA LEU A 32 -14.43 17.47 -18.77
C LEU A 32 -15.93 17.38 -18.46
N GLY A 33 -16.32 17.50 -17.19
CA GLY A 33 -17.72 17.56 -16.77
C GLY A 33 -18.47 18.75 -17.35
N ARG A 34 -17.89 19.96 -17.29
CA ARG A 34 -18.46 21.17 -17.92
C ARG A 34 -18.56 21.03 -19.43
N LEU A 35 -17.55 20.44 -20.06
CA LEU A 35 -17.54 20.18 -21.49
C LEU A 35 -18.66 19.20 -21.89
N ALA A 36 -18.87 18.15 -21.09
CA ALA A 36 -19.97 17.20 -21.27
C ALA A 36 -21.35 17.88 -21.22
N GLN A 37 -21.51 18.88 -20.36
CA GLN A 37 -22.77 19.63 -20.21
C GLN A 37 -23.04 20.63 -21.33
N THR A 38 -22.07 20.89 -22.21
CA THR A 38 -22.21 21.96 -23.21
C THR A 38 -23.09 21.57 -24.39
N CYS A 39 -22.97 20.34 -24.90
CA CYS A 39 -23.89 19.79 -25.91
C CYS A 39 -23.80 18.27 -25.98
N HIS A 40 -24.81 17.62 -26.59
CA HIS A 40 -24.90 16.16 -26.72
C HIS A 40 -23.68 15.52 -27.41
N VAL A 41 -23.11 16.16 -28.44
CA VAL A 41 -21.93 15.60 -29.15
C VAL A 41 -20.71 15.57 -28.23
N LEU A 42 -20.50 16.63 -27.44
CA LEU A 42 -19.42 16.66 -26.46
C LEU A 42 -19.69 15.67 -25.33
N HIS A 43 -20.93 15.58 -24.82
CA HIS A 43 -21.34 14.59 -23.84
C HIS A 43 -20.95 13.16 -24.26
N GLN A 44 -21.33 12.74 -25.47
CA GLN A 44 -21.02 11.38 -25.96
C GLN A 44 -19.51 11.10 -26.05
N ARG A 45 -18.69 12.13 -26.28
CA ARG A 45 -17.24 11.99 -26.40
C ARG A 45 -16.51 12.07 -25.07
N THR A 46 -16.98 12.92 -24.16
CA THR A 46 -16.33 13.14 -22.87
C THR A 46 -16.72 12.09 -21.83
N VAL A 47 -17.95 11.55 -21.87
CA VAL A 47 -18.44 10.60 -20.87
C VAL A 47 -17.57 9.34 -20.76
N PRO A 48 -17.19 8.63 -21.84
CA PRO A 48 -16.28 7.49 -21.73
C PRO A 48 -14.95 7.84 -21.09
N ARG A 49 -14.42 9.04 -21.37
CA ARG A 49 -13.16 9.52 -20.78
C ARG A 49 -13.32 9.87 -19.30
N LEU A 50 -14.43 10.49 -18.93
CA LEU A 50 -14.76 10.88 -17.56
C LEU A 50 -14.93 9.66 -16.65
N TYR A 51 -15.57 8.60 -17.14
CA TYR A 51 -15.85 7.39 -16.36
C TYR A 51 -14.75 6.33 -16.44
N SER A 52 -13.83 6.40 -17.42
CA SER A 52 -12.69 5.46 -17.49
C SER A 52 -11.86 5.39 -16.21
N LEU A 53 -11.70 6.52 -15.53
CA LEU A 53 -10.98 6.65 -14.26
C LEU A 53 -11.82 7.47 -13.28
N VAL A 54 -12.44 6.79 -12.31
CA VAL A 54 -13.28 7.43 -11.30
C VAL A 54 -12.46 7.71 -10.04
N ARG A 55 -12.38 8.98 -9.65
CA ARG A 55 -11.72 9.44 -8.42
C ARG A 55 -12.77 9.84 -7.39
N LEU A 56 -12.76 9.17 -6.25
CA LEU A 56 -13.64 9.34 -5.12
C LEU A 56 -12.85 9.94 -3.96
N SER A 57 -13.31 11.08 -3.46
CA SER A 57 -12.63 11.80 -2.38
C SER A 57 -13.13 11.40 -1.00
N ASN A 58 -14.37 10.93 -0.90
CA ASN A 58 -15.02 10.56 0.35
C ASN A 58 -16.16 9.56 0.13
N SER A 59 -16.68 9.02 1.23
CA SER A 59 -17.77 8.04 1.22
C SER A 59 -19.05 8.53 0.52
N GLU A 60 -19.32 9.84 0.56
CA GLU A 60 -20.47 10.45 -0.13
C GLU A 60 -20.30 10.41 -1.65
N SER A 61 -19.09 10.66 -2.16
CA SER A 61 -18.81 10.53 -3.59
C SER A 61 -18.97 9.09 -4.08
N GLY A 62 -18.59 8.09 -3.28
CA GLY A 62 -18.83 6.68 -3.59
C GLY A 62 -20.32 6.34 -3.64
N ALA A 63 -21.11 6.86 -2.69
CA ALA A 63 -22.56 6.70 -2.69
C ALA A 63 -23.24 7.38 -3.89
N HIS A 64 -22.78 8.58 -4.28
CA HIS A 64 -23.28 9.26 -5.49
C HIS A 64 -22.96 8.49 -6.77
N LEU A 65 -21.76 7.92 -6.87
CA LEU A 65 -21.41 7.05 -7.98
C LEU A 65 -22.34 5.84 -8.02
N ALA A 66 -22.61 5.21 -6.87
CA ALA A 66 -23.52 4.07 -6.81
C ALA A 66 -24.93 4.41 -7.31
N VAL A 67 -25.48 5.56 -6.90
CA VAL A 67 -26.79 6.05 -7.39
C VAL A 67 -26.75 6.38 -8.88
N ALA A 68 -25.66 6.98 -9.37
CA ALA A 68 -25.51 7.30 -10.78
C ALA A 68 -25.49 6.03 -11.66
N ILE A 69 -24.80 4.97 -11.21
CA ILE A 69 -24.75 3.67 -11.90
C ILE A 69 -26.10 2.95 -11.82
N GLU A 70 -26.79 3.03 -10.69
CA GLU A 70 -28.15 2.50 -10.54
C GLU A 70 -29.14 3.16 -11.51
N GLN A 71 -29.05 4.49 -11.69
CA GLN A 71 -29.89 5.24 -12.61
C GLN A 71 -29.47 5.06 -14.08
N ARG A 72 -28.18 4.83 -14.33
CA ARG A 72 -27.58 4.73 -15.66
C ARG A 72 -26.59 3.56 -15.73
N PRO A 73 -27.10 2.31 -15.84
CA PRO A 73 -26.27 1.11 -15.82
C PRO A 73 -25.22 1.07 -16.93
N GLU A 74 -25.46 1.75 -18.06
CA GLU A 74 -24.49 1.82 -19.17
C GLU A 74 -23.17 2.48 -18.80
N LEU A 75 -23.14 3.28 -17.71
CA LEU A 75 -21.92 3.89 -17.21
C LEU A 75 -20.98 2.86 -16.55
N ALA A 76 -21.51 1.72 -16.07
CA ALA A 76 -20.70 0.68 -15.41
C ALA A 76 -19.66 0.07 -16.35
N GLU A 77 -20.01 -0.09 -17.63
CA GLU A 77 -19.12 -0.63 -18.66
C GLU A 77 -17.96 0.33 -18.99
N LEU A 78 -18.09 1.61 -18.66
CA LEU A 78 -17.07 2.61 -18.94
C LEU A 78 -16.00 2.71 -17.85
N ILE A 79 -16.22 2.10 -16.67
CA ILE A 79 -15.33 2.23 -15.52
C ILE A 79 -14.25 1.15 -15.56
N HIS A 80 -12.99 1.57 -15.75
CA HIS A 80 -11.82 0.69 -15.74
C HIS A 80 -10.95 0.85 -14.49
N GLU A 81 -10.97 2.04 -13.88
CA GLU A 81 -10.17 2.33 -12.69
C GLU A 81 -10.97 3.11 -11.66
N ILE A 82 -10.88 2.70 -10.40
CA ILE A 82 -11.45 3.43 -9.26
C ILE A 82 -10.35 3.78 -8.27
N ARG A 83 -10.29 5.06 -7.88
CA ARG A 83 -9.43 5.54 -6.79
C ARG A 83 -10.27 6.17 -5.70
N HIS A 84 -10.23 5.62 -4.50
CA HIS A 84 -10.92 6.14 -3.33
C HIS A 84 -9.91 6.63 -2.29
N LYS A 85 -9.95 7.92 -1.94
CA LYS A 85 -8.92 8.62 -1.12
C LYS A 85 -9.21 8.67 0.39
N GLU A 86 -10.44 8.42 0.79
CA GLU A 86 -10.84 8.31 2.19
C GLU A 86 -11.48 6.95 2.46
N ASP A 87 -11.01 5.90 1.79
CA ASP A 87 -11.49 4.54 2.05
C ASP A 87 -10.30 3.59 2.01
N SER A 88 -10.08 2.89 3.12
CA SER A 88 -9.05 1.86 3.25
C SER A 88 -9.54 0.47 2.85
N GLY A 89 -10.77 0.36 2.34
CA GLY A 89 -11.50 -0.87 2.03
C GLY A 89 -12.05 -1.60 3.26
N LEU A 90 -11.94 -0.99 4.44
CA LEU A 90 -11.96 -1.68 5.75
C LEU A 90 -12.63 -0.87 6.87
N GLU A 91 -13.28 0.26 6.55
CA GLU A 91 -14.00 1.05 7.56
C GLU A 91 -15.30 0.35 8.00
N VAL A 92 -15.54 0.31 9.32
CA VAL A 92 -16.83 -0.12 9.89
C VAL A 92 -17.95 0.69 9.23
N PHE A 93 -18.88 -0.02 8.61
CA PHE A 93 -19.78 0.52 7.61
C PHE A 93 -20.63 1.67 8.12
N SER A 94 -20.38 2.86 7.56
CA SER A 94 -21.49 3.74 7.28
C SER A 94 -22.31 3.10 6.16
N GLY A 95 -23.64 3.22 6.19
CA GLY A 95 -24.50 2.73 5.10
C GLY A 95 -24.15 3.30 3.71
N ARG A 96 -23.31 4.36 3.65
CA ARG A 96 -22.79 4.96 2.43
C ARG A 96 -21.69 4.10 1.77
N HIS A 97 -20.75 3.55 2.55
CA HIS A 97 -19.72 2.64 2.04
C HIS A 97 -20.33 1.35 1.50
N LEU A 98 -21.36 0.82 2.18
CA LEU A 98 -22.03 -0.41 1.76
C LEU A 98 -22.66 -0.28 0.36
N LYS A 99 -23.31 0.86 0.06
CA LYS A 99 -23.87 1.11 -1.28
C LYS A 99 -22.79 1.12 -2.35
N PHE A 100 -21.68 1.81 -2.07
CA PHE A 100 -20.53 1.83 -2.97
C PHE A 100 -19.98 0.42 -3.20
N TYR A 101 -19.75 -0.38 -2.15
CA TYR A 101 -19.18 -1.73 -2.31
C TYR A 101 -20.08 -2.69 -3.06
N LYS A 102 -21.40 -2.67 -2.79
CA LYS A 102 -22.36 -3.48 -3.56
C LYS A 102 -22.32 -3.14 -5.04
N MET A 103 -22.25 -1.86 -5.39
CA MET A 103 -22.14 -1.41 -6.77
C MET A 103 -20.77 -1.78 -7.37
N ALA A 104 -19.68 -1.46 -6.67
CA ALA A 104 -18.32 -1.69 -7.15
C ALA A 104 -18.05 -3.17 -7.43
N ALA A 105 -18.54 -4.07 -6.57
CA ALA A 105 -18.45 -5.51 -6.78
C ALA A 105 -19.13 -5.95 -8.09
N GLY A 106 -20.19 -5.28 -8.55
CA GLY A 106 -20.87 -5.59 -9.80
C GLY A 106 -20.26 -4.97 -11.07
N LEU A 107 -19.16 -4.22 -10.96
CA LEU A 107 -18.57 -3.54 -12.13
C LEU A 107 -17.78 -4.52 -13.02
N PRO A 108 -18.11 -4.65 -14.32
CA PRO A 108 -17.55 -5.69 -15.17
C PRO A 108 -16.11 -5.41 -15.62
N ASN A 109 -15.75 -4.13 -15.81
CA ASN A 109 -14.53 -3.71 -16.51
C ASN A 109 -13.48 -3.07 -15.60
N VAL A 110 -13.69 -3.06 -14.27
CA VAL A 110 -12.71 -2.50 -13.32
C VAL A 110 -11.48 -3.39 -13.31
N GLU A 111 -10.38 -2.88 -13.86
CA GLU A 111 -9.07 -3.53 -13.92
C GLU A 111 -8.17 -3.10 -12.76
N THR A 112 -8.31 -1.86 -12.30
CA THR A 112 -7.50 -1.26 -11.24
C THR A 112 -8.37 -0.66 -10.14
N LEU A 113 -8.12 -1.07 -8.90
CA LEU A 113 -8.79 -0.55 -7.71
C LEU A 113 -7.77 -0.01 -6.71
N ILE A 114 -7.91 1.25 -6.32
CA ILE A 114 -7.03 1.89 -5.35
C ILE A 114 -7.88 2.44 -4.20
N LEU A 115 -7.79 1.83 -3.04
CA LEU A 115 -8.45 2.23 -1.79
C LEU A 115 -7.38 2.70 -0.81
N ARG A 116 -7.22 4.02 -0.69
CA ARG A 116 -6.30 4.64 0.28
C ARG A 116 -7.12 5.41 1.29
N GLY A 117 -7.02 5.07 2.56
CA GLY A 117 -7.62 5.85 3.64
C GLY A 117 -6.61 6.86 4.19
N LYS A 118 -6.88 8.16 4.03
CA LYS A 118 -6.25 9.18 4.87
C LYS A 118 -6.90 9.17 6.24
N LEU A 119 -6.26 8.51 7.21
CA LEU A 119 -6.68 8.61 8.60
C LEU A 119 -6.61 10.07 9.03
N ARG A 120 -7.77 10.66 9.36
CA ARG A 120 -7.81 12.00 9.94
C ARG A 120 -6.98 11.98 11.22
N PRO A 121 -6.08 12.95 11.44
CA PRO A 121 -5.36 13.04 12.70
C PRO A 121 -6.39 13.02 13.82
N HIS A 122 -6.25 12.06 14.74
CA HIS A 122 -7.16 11.89 15.85
C HIS A 122 -7.16 13.19 16.64
N LYS A 123 -8.21 14.01 16.51
CA LYS A 123 -8.41 15.16 17.39
C LYS A 123 -8.79 14.59 18.74
N ALA A 124 -7.80 14.30 19.58
CA ALA A 124 -8.00 13.77 20.93
C ALA A 124 -9.04 14.61 21.72
N THR A 125 -9.15 15.90 21.41
CA THR A 125 -10.11 16.82 22.01
C THR A 125 -11.59 16.60 21.65
N GLN A 126 -11.92 15.83 20.60
CA GLN A 126 -13.32 15.57 20.23
C GLN A 126 -13.95 14.40 20.99
N TYR A 127 -13.14 13.49 21.56
CA TYR A 127 -13.63 12.30 22.27
C TYR A 127 -13.34 12.30 23.78
N THR A 128 -12.53 13.23 24.29
CA THR A 128 -12.27 13.38 25.73
C THR A 128 -13.53 13.73 26.54
N SER A 129 -14.64 14.11 25.91
CA SER A 129 -15.87 14.49 26.62
C SER A 129 -16.88 13.36 26.84
N TYR A 130 -16.67 12.13 26.33
CA TYR A 130 -17.76 11.13 26.37
C TYR A 130 -17.49 9.74 26.96
N GLN A 131 -16.26 9.32 27.26
CA GLN A 131 -16.06 8.06 28.01
C GLN A 131 -14.90 8.11 29.01
N ALA A 132 -15.26 7.93 30.28
CA ALA A 132 -14.39 7.64 31.39
C ALA A 132 -13.61 6.34 31.13
N ARG A 133 -12.32 6.35 31.50
CA ARG A 133 -11.44 5.18 31.54
C ARG A 133 -12.08 4.05 32.36
N THR A 134 -12.44 2.95 31.71
CA THR A 134 -12.59 1.67 32.43
C THR A 134 -11.24 0.94 32.38
N PRO A 135 -10.71 0.47 33.53
CA PRO A 135 -9.37 -0.12 33.62
C PRO A 135 -9.28 -1.58 33.13
N TYR A 136 -10.34 -2.12 32.53
CA TYR A 136 -10.36 -3.47 31.96
C TYR A 136 -10.55 -3.35 30.45
N GLY A 137 -9.71 -4.04 29.67
CA GLY A 137 -9.52 -3.91 28.21
C GLY A 137 -10.72 -4.25 27.32
N ALA A 138 -11.91 -3.79 27.66
CA ALA A 138 -13.00 -3.67 26.71
C ALA A 138 -12.64 -2.55 25.72
N TYR A 139 -12.53 -2.90 24.44
CA TYR A 139 -12.51 -1.94 23.33
C TYR A 139 -13.53 -0.84 23.62
N PRO A 140 -13.20 0.46 23.40
CA PRO A 140 -14.17 1.52 23.61
C PRO A 140 -15.38 1.19 22.76
N VAL A 141 -16.52 0.90 23.42
CA VAL A 141 -17.81 0.82 22.76
C VAL A 141 -18.08 2.25 22.31
N VAL A 142 -17.60 2.60 21.11
CA VAL A 142 -17.93 3.85 20.46
C VAL A 142 -19.44 3.89 20.45
N LYS A 143 -20.03 4.78 21.24
CA LYS A 143 -21.46 5.01 21.24
C LYS A 143 -21.77 5.60 19.87
N LEU A 144 -22.02 4.74 18.88
CA LEU A 144 -22.34 5.15 17.53
C LEU A 144 -23.54 6.07 17.64
N ALA A 145 -23.39 7.28 17.09
CA ALA A 145 -24.46 8.26 17.05
C ALA A 145 -25.73 7.60 16.52
N ARG A 146 -26.75 7.53 17.37
CA ARG A 146 -28.06 6.95 17.04
C ARG A 146 -28.91 7.92 16.24
N THR A 147 -28.48 9.18 16.17
CA THR A 147 -29.19 10.25 15.47
C THR A 147 -28.25 11.07 14.61
N VAL A 148 -28.83 11.71 13.58
CA VAL A 148 -28.13 12.70 12.73
C VAL A 148 -27.45 13.79 13.55
N LYS A 149 -28.13 14.22 14.62
CA LYS A 149 -27.67 15.28 15.50
C LYS A 149 -26.42 14.84 16.25
N GLU A 150 -26.44 13.65 16.87
CA GLU A 150 -25.26 13.08 17.52
C GLU A 150 -24.10 12.90 16.54
N TYR A 151 -24.36 12.48 15.30
CA TYR A 151 -23.30 12.30 14.30
C TYR A 151 -22.66 13.64 13.87
N ARG A 152 -23.47 14.70 13.73
CA ARG A 152 -22.99 16.06 13.46
C ARG A 152 -22.28 16.68 14.66
N ASP A 153 -22.78 16.44 15.87
CA ASP A 153 -22.21 16.96 17.12
C ASP A 153 -20.85 16.31 17.43
N LEU A 154 -20.62 15.06 16.97
CA LEU A 154 -19.30 14.41 16.98
C LEU A 154 -18.29 15.02 15.99
N GLY A 155 -18.69 16.00 15.17
CA GLY A 155 -17.82 16.67 14.22
C GLY A 155 -17.35 15.79 13.05
N VAL A 156 -18.01 14.66 12.81
CA VAL A 156 -17.68 13.72 11.74
C VAL A 156 -18.36 14.18 10.46
N GLY A 157 -17.77 15.17 9.79
CA GLY A 157 -18.22 15.66 8.49
C GLY A 157 -17.63 17.03 8.17
N PRO A 158 -17.33 17.36 6.90
CA PRO A 158 -16.88 18.69 6.54
C PRO A 158 -17.97 19.72 6.89
N PRO A 159 -17.62 20.89 7.46
CA PRO A 159 -18.58 21.95 7.75
C PRO A 159 -19.35 22.35 6.48
N GLY A 160 -20.68 22.28 6.51
CA GLY A 160 -21.54 22.77 5.43
C GLY A 160 -21.95 21.78 4.32
N GLN A 161 -21.65 20.48 4.42
CA GLN A 161 -22.02 19.48 3.41
C GLN A 161 -23.11 18.51 3.89
N SER A 162 -24.29 19.03 4.21
CA SER A 162 -25.40 18.24 4.74
C SER A 162 -26.67 18.41 3.91
N GLN A 163 -26.73 17.75 2.75
CA GLN A 163 -28.02 17.45 2.10
C GLN A 163 -28.41 15.96 2.19
N PHE A 164 -27.49 15.08 2.56
CA PHE A 164 -27.79 13.68 2.85
C PHE A 164 -27.99 13.44 4.35
N SER A 165 -29.25 13.22 4.74
CA SER A 165 -29.62 12.61 6.02
C SER A 165 -28.90 11.26 6.20
N PRO A 166 -28.61 10.81 7.43
CA PRO A 166 -28.24 9.42 7.68
C PRO A 166 -29.34 8.51 7.16
N PRO A 167 -29.02 7.27 6.77
CA PRO A 167 -30.04 6.33 6.34
C PRO A 167 -31.07 6.13 7.47
N ASP A 168 -32.37 6.16 7.13
CA ASP A 168 -33.49 5.94 8.06
C ASP A 168 -33.57 4.49 8.57
N THR A 169 -32.65 3.61 8.16
CA THR A 169 -32.61 2.21 8.61
C THR A 169 -31.96 2.10 9.99
N PRO A 170 -32.55 1.31 10.90
CA PRO A 170 -31.97 1.06 12.21
C PRO A 170 -30.56 0.52 12.06
N THR A 171 -29.65 1.05 12.89
CA THR A 171 -28.30 0.54 13.13
C THR A 171 -28.30 -0.98 13.13
N ILE A 172 -27.60 -1.57 12.16
CA ILE A 172 -27.33 -3.01 12.10
C ILE A 172 -26.68 -3.39 13.44
N PRO A 173 -27.18 -4.43 14.14
CA PRO A 173 -26.56 -4.91 15.37
C PRO A 173 -25.07 -5.20 15.14
N TRP A 174 -24.21 -4.73 16.04
CA TRP A 174 -22.74 -4.89 15.98
C TRP A 174 -22.26 -6.34 16.15
N GLU A 175 -23.18 -7.29 16.35
CA GLU A 175 -22.92 -8.73 16.46
C GLU A 175 -22.79 -9.43 15.08
N PHE A 176 -22.82 -8.69 13.98
CA PHE A 176 -22.61 -9.28 12.66
C PHE A 176 -21.13 -9.58 12.38
N ASP A 177 -20.93 -10.75 11.78
CA ASP A 177 -19.66 -11.37 11.43
C ASP A 177 -18.76 -10.43 10.60
N ARG A 178 -17.72 -9.88 11.24
CA ARG A 178 -16.82 -8.85 10.68
C ARG A 178 -16.16 -9.27 9.36
N GLY A 179 -16.09 -10.57 9.08
CA GLY A 179 -15.50 -11.10 7.85
C GLY A 179 -16.34 -10.84 6.58
N ASN A 180 -17.66 -10.68 6.71
CA ASN A 180 -18.58 -10.62 5.55
C ASN A 180 -18.80 -9.22 4.98
N GLU A 181 -18.24 -8.19 5.61
CA GLU A 181 -18.59 -6.82 5.26
C GLU A 181 -17.53 -6.13 4.37
N THR A 182 -16.31 -6.65 4.23
CA THR A 182 -15.30 -6.02 3.35
C THR A 182 -15.74 -6.04 1.89
N LEU A 183 -15.23 -5.09 1.07
CA LEU A 183 -15.50 -5.08 -0.38
C LEU A 183 -15.23 -6.45 -1.04
N PHE A 184 -14.13 -7.09 -0.65
CA PHE A 184 -13.74 -8.40 -1.19
C PHE A 184 -14.56 -9.54 -0.60
N GLY A 185 -15.02 -9.44 0.64
CA GLY A 185 -16.06 -10.32 1.16
C GLY A 185 -17.32 -10.26 0.28
N HIS A 186 -17.82 -9.05 0.00
CA HIS A 186 -18.97 -8.87 -0.90
C HIS A 186 -18.71 -9.36 -2.32
N ALA A 187 -17.56 -9.05 -2.91
CA ALA A 187 -17.23 -9.48 -4.27
C ALA A 187 -17.14 -11.01 -4.40
N LEU A 188 -16.54 -11.69 -3.41
CA LEU A 188 -16.44 -13.16 -3.41
C LEU A 188 -17.79 -13.85 -3.18
N LEU A 189 -18.71 -13.21 -2.45
CA LEU A 189 -20.06 -13.74 -2.22
C LEU A 189 -20.98 -13.60 -3.45
N GLN A 190 -20.57 -12.89 -4.50
CA GLN A 190 -21.33 -12.82 -5.75
C GLN A 190 -21.19 -14.09 -6.58
N ASN A 191 -22.22 -14.41 -7.37
CA ASN A 191 -22.19 -15.49 -8.34
C ASN A 191 -22.57 -14.96 -9.73
N PRO A 192 -21.61 -14.81 -10.67
CA PRO A 192 -20.17 -15.09 -10.54
C PRO A 192 -19.45 -14.09 -9.60
N PRO A 193 -18.20 -14.38 -9.17
CA PRO A 193 -17.41 -13.46 -8.36
C PRO A 193 -17.36 -12.05 -8.98
N GLY A 194 -17.54 -11.04 -8.14
CA GLY A 194 -17.57 -9.64 -8.53
C GLY A 194 -16.24 -9.13 -9.06
N MET A 195 -16.26 -8.02 -9.81
CA MET A 195 -15.10 -7.38 -10.46
C MET A 195 -14.25 -8.36 -11.30
N PRO A 196 -14.82 -9.05 -12.30
CA PRO A 196 -14.12 -10.10 -13.05
C PRO A 196 -12.86 -9.62 -13.80
N ALA A 197 -12.81 -8.34 -14.16
CA ALA A 197 -11.66 -7.73 -14.83
C ALA A 197 -10.54 -7.29 -13.87
N LEU A 198 -10.72 -7.33 -12.54
CA LEU A 198 -9.76 -6.76 -11.61
C LEU A 198 -8.42 -7.50 -11.70
N ARG A 199 -7.34 -6.73 -11.93
CA ARG A 199 -5.95 -7.20 -12.04
C ARG A 199 -5.03 -6.55 -11.02
N VAL A 200 -5.27 -5.28 -10.68
CA VAL A 200 -4.42 -4.50 -9.79
C VAL A 200 -5.26 -3.96 -8.63
N CYS A 201 -4.83 -4.23 -7.39
CA CYS A 201 -5.48 -3.68 -6.21
C CYS A 201 -4.47 -3.09 -5.23
N HIS A 202 -4.67 -1.83 -4.87
CA HIS A 202 -3.91 -1.14 -3.83
C HIS A 202 -4.86 -0.80 -2.69
N ILE A 203 -4.57 -1.25 -1.47
CA ILE A 203 -5.47 -1.09 -0.33
C ILE A 203 -4.68 -0.66 0.92
N GLY A 204 -5.32 0.10 1.80
CA GLY A 204 -4.80 0.39 3.13
C GLY A 204 -4.72 1.88 3.45
N SER A 205 -3.84 2.26 4.37
CA SER A 205 -3.72 3.64 4.86
C SER A 205 -2.34 4.23 4.62
N ASP A 206 -2.28 5.53 4.36
CA ASP A 206 -1.03 6.28 4.22
C ASP A 206 -0.35 6.59 5.58
N ARG A 207 -0.91 6.08 6.69
CA ARG A 207 -0.39 6.37 8.01
C ARG A 207 0.96 5.69 8.25
N ASN A 208 1.87 6.44 8.86
CA ASN A 208 3.07 5.88 9.49
C ASN A 208 2.64 5.20 10.78
N LEU A 209 2.67 3.86 10.83
CA LEU A 209 2.49 3.10 12.07
C LEU A 209 3.67 3.28 13.04
N CYS A 210 4.80 3.81 12.58
CA CYS A 210 6.08 3.87 13.29
C CYS A 210 6.17 4.94 14.41
N GLY A 211 5.06 5.34 15.03
CA GLY A 211 5.08 6.32 16.13
C GLY A 211 5.06 5.62 17.50
N PRO A 212 6.07 5.78 18.37
CA PRO A 212 6.08 5.24 19.75
C PRO A 212 5.02 5.88 20.67
N SER A 213 4.10 6.69 20.13
CA SER A 213 3.04 7.32 20.88
C SER A 213 1.98 6.27 21.23
N ASN A 214 2.05 5.71 22.44
CA ASN A 214 0.98 5.01 23.16
C ASN A 214 -0.04 4.35 22.22
N ALA A 215 0.33 3.20 21.65
CA ALA A 215 -0.43 2.41 20.68
C ALA A 215 -1.88 2.06 21.09
N ARG A 216 -2.27 2.37 22.33
CA ARG A 216 -3.61 2.11 22.90
C ARG A 216 -4.74 2.92 22.27
N ASP A 217 -4.47 4.07 21.66
CA ASP A 217 -5.51 4.99 21.17
C ASP A 217 -5.69 5.00 19.64
N CYS A 218 -5.28 3.96 18.92
CA CYS A 218 -5.49 3.88 17.46
C CYS A 218 -6.46 2.76 17.04
N PRO A 219 -7.77 2.92 17.32
CA PRO A 219 -8.81 1.94 16.97
C PRO A 219 -9.08 1.79 15.47
N CYS A 220 -8.25 2.35 14.59
CA CYS A 220 -8.53 2.46 13.16
C CYS A 220 -7.48 1.78 12.28
N ILE A 221 -6.69 0.85 12.82
CA ILE A 221 -5.79 0.06 11.97
C ILE A 221 -6.65 -0.97 11.22
N PRO A 222 -6.68 -0.93 9.88
CA PRO A 222 -7.47 -1.86 9.10
C PRO A 222 -7.05 -3.31 9.40
N ARG A 223 -8.01 -4.15 9.80
CA ARG A 223 -7.82 -5.60 9.94
C ARG A 223 -8.12 -6.26 8.61
N PHE A 224 -7.15 -7.00 8.10
CA PHE A 224 -7.23 -7.57 6.77
C PHE A 224 -7.66 -9.05 6.82
N ASN A 225 -8.65 -9.45 6.02
CA ASN A 225 -9.05 -10.85 5.86
C ASN A 225 -8.47 -11.46 4.57
N GLU A 226 -8.41 -12.78 4.48
CA GLU A 226 -7.76 -13.45 3.36
C GLU A 226 -8.55 -13.42 2.04
N ALA A 227 -9.73 -12.80 2.02
CA ALA A 227 -10.63 -12.76 0.86
C ALA A 227 -9.96 -12.16 -0.40
N ILE A 228 -9.19 -11.08 -0.28
CA ILE A 228 -8.55 -10.46 -1.45
C ILE A 228 -7.56 -11.39 -2.14
N PHE A 229 -6.90 -12.26 -1.37
CA PHE A 229 -5.88 -13.19 -1.87
C PHE A 229 -6.49 -14.32 -2.69
N ARG A 230 -7.82 -14.46 -2.65
CA ARG A 230 -8.62 -15.46 -3.37
C ARG A 230 -9.28 -14.90 -4.63
N HIS A 231 -9.06 -13.65 -4.97
CA HIS A 231 -9.68 -13.04 -6.15
C HIS A 231 -9.17 -13.70 -7.46
N PRO A 232 -10.07 -14.22 -8.32
CA PRO A 232 -9.68 -15.10 -9.44
C PRO A 232 -8.93 -14.40 -10.57
N GLY A 233 -9.01 -13.07 -10.64
CA GLY A 233 -8.32 -12.26 -11.66
C GLY A 233 -7.13 -11.47 -11.15
N LEU A 234 -6.93 -11.38 -9.83
CA LEU A 234 -5.99 -10.41 -9.25
C LEU A 234 -4.54 -10.86 -9.48
N ARG A 235 -3.71 -9.96 -10.03
CA ARG A 235 -2.30 -10.22 -10.38
C ARG A 235 -1.33 -9.40 -9.54
N VAL A 236 -1.71 -8.18 -9.18
CA VAL A 236 -0.88 -7.24 -8.39
C VAL A 236 -1.65 -6.77 -7.18
N LEU A 237 -1.08 -6.97 -6.00
CA LEU A 237 -1.67 -6.58 -4.72
C LEU A 237 -0.67 -5.76 -3.90
N CYS A 238 -1.06 -4.54 -3.54
CA CYS A 238 -0.31 -3.69 -2.62
C CYS A 238 -1.15 -3.37 -1.38
N ILE A 239 -0.68 -3.78 -0.21
CA ILE A 239 -1.31 -3.51 1.09
C ILE A 239 -0.40 -2.57 1.89
N ARG A 240 -0.97 -1.49 2.44
CA ARG A 240 -0.22 -0.50 3.23
C ARG A 240 -0.85 -0.26 4.60
N GLY A 241 -0.06 -0.29 5.67
CA GLY A 241 -0.51 0.15 7.00
C GLY A 241 -1.64 -0.71 7.56
N ALA A 242 -1.57 -2.03 7.38
CA ALA A 242 -2.59 -2.98 7.84
C ALA A 242 -2.05 -3.90 8.95
N ILE A 243 -2.93 -4.33 9.85
CA ILE A 243 -2.67 -5.45 10.74
C ILE A 243 -3.38 -6.66 10.15
N PHE A 244 -2.62 -7.73 9.94
CA PHE A 244 -3.19 -9.02 9.58
C PHE A 244 -3.63 -9.73 10.84
N GLN A 245 -4.86 -10.20 10.81
CA GLN A 245 -5.41 -11.07 11.83
C GLN A 245 -6.23 -12.09 11.04
N PRO A 246 -5.66 -13.26 10.70
CA PRO A 246 -6.42 -14.27 10.00
C PRO A 246 -7.66 -14.55 10.81
N VAL A 247 -8.80 -14.45 10.14
CA VAL A 247 -10.05 -14.79 10.79
C VAL A 247 -10.04 -16.31 10.82
N GLU A 248 -10.02 -16.91 12.02
CA GLU A 248 -10.34 -18.32 12.24
C GLU A 248 -11.81 -18.58 11.86
N SER A 249 -12.17 -18.32 10.60
CA SER A 249 -13.52 -18.51 10.08
C SER A 249 -13.74 -20.00 9.86
N ALA A 250 -13.88 -20.73 10.97
CA ALA A 250 -14.34 -22.12 11.02
C ALA A 250 -15.73 -22.32 10.39
N SER A 251 -16.42 -21.23 10.02
CA SER A 251 -17.81 -21.19 9.58
C SER A 251 -18.02 -21.42 8.08
N TYR A 252 -17.01 -21.31 7.21
CA TYR A 252 -17.17 -21.63 5.80
C TYR A 252 -15.94 -22.38 5.26
N PRO A 253 -16.09 -23.66 4.82
CA PRO A 253 -15.07 -24.35 4.07
C PRO A 253 -14.96 -23.72 2.68
N LEU A 254 -14.30 -22.57 2.62
CA LEU A 254 -13.96 -21.90 1.40
C LEU A 254 -12.91 -22.77 0.71
N ARG A 255 -13.30 -23.36 -0.42
CA ARG A 255 -12.40 -24.19 -1.22
C ARG A 255 -11.11 -23.40 -1.46
N ARG A 256 -9.96 -24.06 -1.28
CA ARG A 256 -8.66 -23.52 -1.71
C ARG A 256 -8.77 -23.21 -3.21
N THR A 257 -8.98 -21.94 -3.52
CA THR A 257 -8.94 -21.42 -4.88
C THR A 257 -7.57 -20.80 -5.04
N ASP A 258 -6.74 -21.54 -5.74
CA ASP A 258 -5.51 -21.05 -6.32
C ASP A 258 -5.74 -19.73 -7.07
N THR A 259 -4.88 -18.74 -6.86
CA THR A 259 -4.98 -17.43 -7.51
C THR A 259 -3.82 -17.10 -8.43
N PRO A 260 -4.06 -16.29 -9.48
CA PRO A 260 -3.02 -15.84 -10.40
C PRO A 260 -2.23 -14.64 -9.87
N LEU A 261 -2.14 -14.47 -8.54
CA LEU A 261 -1.42 -13.36 -7.95
C LEU A 261 0.09 -13.54 -8.20
N GLU A 262 0.70 -12.57 -8.89
CA GLU A 262 2.10 -12.62 -9.31
C GLU A 262 2.98 -11.62 -8.53
N ASP A 263 2.41 -10.51 -8.06
CA ASP A 263 3.11 -9.45 -7.31
C ASP A 263 2.37 -9.12 -6.01
N LEU A 264 3.06 -9.29 -4.88
CA LEU A 264 2.58 -8.93 -3.55
C LEU A 264 3.53 -7.93 -2.90
N THR A 265 2.97 -6.78 -2.51
CA THR A 265 3.68 -5.71 -1.82
C THR A 265 3.02 -5.40 -0.47
N LEU A 266 3.75 -5.59 0.63
CA LEU A 266 3.36 -5.29 2.00
C LEU A 266 4.17 -4.10 2.52
N LEU A 267 3.53 -2.97 2.78
CA LEU A 267 4.19 -1.76 3.24
C LEU A 267 3.70 -1.38 4.63
N LYS A 268 4.59 -1.37 5.62
CA LYS A 268 4.27 -1.11 7.04
C LYS A 268 3.08 -1.96 7.49
N CYS A 269 3.11 -3.23 7.12
CA CYS A 269 2.12 -4.18 7.57
C CYS A 269 2.67 -4.90 8.79
N THR A 270 1.80 -5.16 9.76
CA THR A 270 2.09 -6.03 10.90
C THR A 270 1.44 -7.37 10.63
N ILE A 271 2.25 -8.41 10.47
CA ILE A 271 1.82 -9.77 10.15
C ILE A 271 2.72 -10.76 10.87
N GLN A 272 2.13 -11.81 11.48
CA GLN A 272 2.90 -12.91 12.06
C GLN A 272 3.37 -13.86 10.96
N ALA A 273 4.45 -14.62 11.19
CA ALA A 273 5.00 -15.52 10.18
C ALA A 273 3.99 -16.60 9.75
N SER A 274 3.26 -17.18 10.71
CA SER A 274 2.17 -18.14 10.48
C SER A 274 1.05 -17.53 9.63
N ASP A 275 0.69 -16.28 9.89
CA ASP A 275 -0.35 -15.59 9.14
C ASP A 275 0.10 -15.34 7.70
N LEU A 276 1.35 -14.95 7.52
CA LEU A 276 1.94 -14.77 6.19
C LEU A 276 1.95 -16.09 5.42
N GLU A 277 2.32 -17.20 6.05
CA GLU A 277 2.27 -18.53 5.46
C GLU A 277 0.85 -18.87 4.96
N ILE A 278 -0.17 -18.67 5.81
CA ILE A 278 -1.57 -18.90 5.46
C ILE A 278 -2.00 -18.06 4.24
N LEU A 279 -1.64 -16.78 4.20
CA LEU A 279 -1.98 -15.91 3.06
C LEU A 279 -1.28 -16.36 1.77
N LEU A 280 -0.02 -16.78 1.88
CA LEU A 280 0.80 -17.26 0.76
C LEU A 280 0.40 -18.67 0.30
N GLU A 281 -0.51 -19.35 1.00
CA GLU A 281 -1.12 -20.58 0.49
C GLU A 281 -2.01 -20.34 -0.74
N HIS A 282 -2.56 -19.12 -0.91
CA HIS A 282 -3.54 -18.84 -1.97
C HIS A 282 -2.93 -18.59 -3.35
N PRO A 283 -1.88 -17.77 -3.52
CA PRO A 283 -1.21 -17.62 -4.81
C PRO A 283 -0.61 -18.94 -5.30
N GLN A 284 -0.63 -19.19 -6.61
CA GLN A 284 0.02 -20.38 -7.19
C GLN A 284 1.53 -20.22 -7.35
N ALA A 285 1.96 -19.06 -7.87
CA ALA A 285 3.33 -18.85 -8.32
C ALA A 285 3.66 -17.36 -8.21
N LEU A 286 3.99 -16.91 -7.00
CA LEU A 286 4.38 -15.52 -6.77
C LEU A 286 5.75 -15.26 -7.42
N LYS A 287 5.84 -14.18 -8.21
CA LYS A 287 7.08 -13.78 -8.90
C LYS A 287 7.80 -12.66 -8.19
N ARG A 288 7.05 -11.76 -7.55
CA ARG A 288 7.58 -10.58 -6.87
C ARG A 288 6.99 -10.51 -5.47
N PHE A 289 7.87 -10.45 -4.48
CA PHE A 289 7.49 -10.22 -3.09
C PHE A 289 8.24 -9.00 -2.57
N THR A 290 7.50 -8.02 -2.06
CA THR A 290 8.06 -6.85 -1.39
C THR A 290 7.45 -6.74 -0.01
N TRP A 291 8.29 -6.67 1.01
CA TRP A 291 7.89 -6.34 2.35
C TRP A 291 8.86 -5.32 2.95
N ARG A 292 8.32 -4.14 3.22
CA ARG A 292 9.06 -3.06 3.88
C ARG A 292 8.26 -2.53 5.04
N GLY A 293 8.89 -2.31 6.19
CA GLY A 293 8.19 -1.67 7.30
C GLY A 293 8.80 -1.90 8.67
N ALA A 294 8.10 -1.31 9.64
CA ALA A 294 8.49 -1.31 11.04
C ALA A 294 8.19 -2.65 11.74
N TYR A 295 8.77 -2.76 12.93
CA TYR A 295 8.67 -3.88 13.86
C TYR A 295 7.22 -4.38 14.00
N PRO A 296 6.95 -5.69 13.83
CA PRO A 296 5.67 -6.25 14.23
C PRO A 296 5.46 -5.97 15.72
N LEU A 297 4.34 -5.34 16.09
CA LEU A 297 4.08 -5.01 17.49
C LEU A 297 4.19 -6.31 18.31
N PRO A 298 5.06 -6.39 19.34
CA PRO A 298 5.11 -7.55 20.22
C PRO A 298 3.69 -7.80 20.73
N ALA A 299 3.26 -9.06 20.69
CA ALA A 299 1.99 -9.41 21.31
C ALA A 299 2.08 -8.96 22.78
N GLU A 300 1.15 -8.12 23.23
CA GLU A 300 1.17 -7.58 24.62
C GLU A 300 1.21 -8.71 25.67
N ASP A 301 0.77 -9.90 25.27
CA ASP A 301 0.66 -11.08 26.12
C ASP A 301 1.91 -11.98 26.11
N ASP A 302 2.88 -11.75 25.21
CA ASP A 302 4.09 -12.57 25.12
C ASP A 302 5.32 -11.75 24.66
N PRO A 303 6.01 -11.07 25.59
CA PRO A 303 7.23 -10.32 25.30
C PRO A 303 8.43 -11.22 24.97
N GLU A 304 8.28 -12.55 25.07
CA GLU A 304 9.32 -13.53 24.73
C GLU A 304 9.19 -14.06 23.30
N ILE A 305 8.20 -13.61 22.50
CA ILE A 305 8.13 -13.97 21.08
C ILE A 305 9.31 -13.32 20.36
N GLU A 306 10.38 -14.09 20.25
CA GLU A 306 11.50 -13.82 19.39
C GLU A 306 11.02 -13.90 17.94
N TYR A 307 11.07 -12.78 17.23
CA TYR A 307 10.73 -12.76 15.81
C TYR A 307 11.88 -13.36 15.01
N VAL A 308 11.74 -14.64 14.69
CA VAL A 308 12.73 -15.35 13.87
C VAL A 308 12.54 -14.95 12.41
N VAL A 309 13.46 -14.19 11.83
CA VAL A 309 13.38 -13.77 10.41
C VAL A 309 13.29 -14.99 9.49
N ASN A 310 13.94 -16.10 9.86
CA ASN A 310 13.87 -17.35 9.12
C ASN A 310 12.46 -17.94 9.02
N ASP A 311 11.55 -17.69 9.97
CA ASP A 311 10.16 -18.14 9.87
C ASP A 311 9.41 -17.41 8.74
N TYR A 312 9.69 -16.12 8.57
CA TYR A 312 9.12 -15.34 7.47
C TYR A 312 9.70 -15.70 6.11
N VAL A 313 10.99 -16.03 6.07
CA VAL A 313 11.62 -16.60 4.87
C VAL A 313 11.04 -17.98 4.56
N ALA A 314 10.81 -18.81 5.58
CA ALA A 314 10.19 -20.12 5.44
C ALA A 314 8.76 -20.02 4.88
N ALA A 315 7.98 -19.00 5.28
CA ALA A 315 6.65 -18.75 4.72
C ALA A 315 6.65 -18.53 3.19
N LEU A 316 7.77 -18.08 2.61
CA LEU A 316 7.94 -17.89 1.17
C LEU A 316 8.36 -19.15 0.42
N VAL A 317 8.76 -20.23 1.11
CA VAL A 317 9.33 -21.45 0.50
C VAL A 317 8.43 -22.09 -0.54
N LYS A 318 7.10 -21.99 -0.37
CA LYS A 318 6.13 -22.48 -1.37
C LYS A 318 6.34 -21.86 -2.75
N HIS A 319 6.87 -20.64 -2.80
CA HIS A 319 7.12 -19.85 -4.01
C HIS A 319 8.60 -19.86 -4.42
N ARG A 320 9.43 -20.75 -3.85
CA ARG A 320 10.89 -20.79 -4.11
C ARG A 320 11.25 -20.91 -5.59
N ASP A 321 10.43 -21.64 -6.33
CA ASP A 321 10.64 -21.95 -7.74
C ASP A 321 9.96 -20.91 -8.67
N SER A 322 9.20 -19.96 -8.13
CA SER A 322 8.53 -18.91 -8.93
C SER A 322 9.03 -17.50 -8.65
N LEU A 323 9.60 -17.25 -7.46
CA LEU A 323 10.09 -15.93 -7.07
C LEU A 323 11.31 -15.53 -7.89
N GLU A 324 11.22 -14.37 -8.52
CA GLU A 324 12.29 -13.74 -9.30
C GLU A 324 12.83 -12.47 -8.61
N TYR A 325 12.02 -11.85 -7.77
CA TYR A 325 12.31 -10.58 -7.07
C TYR A 325 11.86 -10.65 -5.61
N ILE A 326 12.79 -10.43 -4.70
CA ILE A 326 12.55 -10.30 -3.26
C ILE A 326 13.08 -8.94 -2.79
N ASP A 327 12.23 -8.20 -2.10
CA ASP A 327 12.58 -6.96 -1.42
C ASP A 327 12.13 -7.07 0.03
N TYR A 328 13.06 -7.49 0.88
CA TYR A 328 12.89 -7.81 2.28
C TYR A 328 13.64 -6.77 3.14
N ASP A 329 13.13 -5.55 3.12
CA ASP A 329 13.73 -4.39 3.76
C ASP A 329 12.99 -4.04 5.05
N LEU A 330 13.23 -4.87 6.06
CA LEU A 330 12.64 -4.70 7.38
C LEU A 330 13.54 -3.81 8.23
N GLU A 331 12.92 -2.93 9.02
CA GLU A 331 13.65 -2.06 9.97
C GLU A 331 14.20 -2.85 11.17
N TRP A 332 13.97 -4.15 11.20
CA TRP A 332 14.31 -5.05 12.30
C TRP A 332 15.01 -6.30 11.75
N GLY A 333 15.94 -6.82 12.56
CA GLY A 333 16.60 -8.10 12.33
C GLY A 333 16.15 -9.14 13.35
N SER A 334 16.64 -10.36 13.18
CA SER A 334 16.72 -11.37 14.25
C SER A 334 18.17 -11.50 14.70
N GLU A 335 18.41 -12.22 15.78
CA GLU A 335 19.78 -12.66 16.12
C GLU A 335 20.37 -13.51 14.98
N ASP A 336 19.54 -14.35 14.37
CA ASP A 336 19.93 -15.21 13.27
C ASP A 336 19.97 -14.50 11.91
N ALA A 337 20.90 -14.95 11.06
CA ALA A 337 20.96 -14.59 9.65
C ALA A 337 19.80 -15.22 8.85
N ALA A 338 19.20 -14.43 7.94
CA ALA A 338 18.19 -14.91 7.01
C ALA A 338 18.82 -15.67 5.83
N ASN A 339 18.39 -16.91 5.61
CA ASN A 339 18.89 -17.72 4.50
C ASN A 339 18.04 -17.59 3.22
N PHE A 340 18.55 -16.86 2.22
CA PHE A 340 17.90 -16.72 0.91
C PHE A 340 18.44 -17.69 -0.17
N SER A 341 19.42 -18.55 0.10
CA SER A 341 19.94 -19.48 -0.92
C SER A 341 18.91 -20.52 -1.39
N ILE A 342 17.85 -20.73 -0.60
CA ILE A 342 16.73 -21.61 -0.94
C ILE A 342 15.92 -21.15 -2.16
N PHE A 343 16.03 -19.89 -2.57
CA PHE A 343 15.27 -19.31 -3.69
C PHE A 343 16.06 -19.39 -5.00
N THR A 344 15.99 -20.53 -5.67
CA THR A 344 16.80 -20.82 -6.87
C THR A 344 16.55 -19.90 -8.05
N ASN A 345 15.37 -19.28 -8.18
CA ASN A 345 15.02 -18.41 -9.32
C ASN A 345 15.13 -16.91 -9.03
N VAL A 346 15.54 -16.52 -7.81
CA VAL A 346 15.65 -15.11 -7.45
C VAL A 346 16.83 -14.47 -8.18
N LYS A 347 16.52 -13.44 -8.95
CA LYS A 347 17.47 -12.61 -9.71
C LYS A 347 17.75 -11.29 -9.02
N HIS A 348 16.82 -10.81 -8.21
CA HIS A 348 16.91 -9.52 -7.55
C HIS A 348 16.60 -9.67 -6.07
N LEU A 349 17.55 -9.32 -5.22
CA LEU A 349 17.41 -9.30 -3.77
C LEU A 349 17.72 -7.91 -3.23
N THR A 350 16.75 -7.32 -2.54
CA THR A 350 16.94 -6.14 -1.69
C THR A 350 16.72 -6.58 -0.25
N VAL A 351 17.66 -6.27 0.65
CA VAL A 351 17.59 -6.72 2.03
C VAL A 351 18.29 -5.74 2.98
N ALA A 352 17.78 -5.59 4.20
CA ALA A 352 18.49 -4.88 5.25
C ALA A 352 19.66 -5.72 5.77
N LEU A 353 20.81 -5.10 6.04
CA LEU A 353 21.99 -5.83 6.51
C LEU A 353 21.68 -6.66 7.78
N LYS A 354 20.93 -6.09 8.72
CA LYS A 354 20.54 -6.80 9.95
C LYS A 354 19.68 -8.03 9.69
N SER A 355 18.82 -8.00 8.67
CA SER A 355 18.04 -9.18 8.30
C SER A 355 18.93 -10.24 7.65
N LEU A 356 19.93 -9.83 6.86
CA LEU A 356 20.83 -10.77 6.18
C LEU A 356 21.88 -11.37 7.12
N ALA A 357 22.50 -10.58 7.99
CA ALA A 357 23.62 -10.99 8.82
C ALA A 357 23.23 -11.37 10.25
N GLY A 358 22.05 -10.91 10.73
CA GLY A 358 21.70 -10.91 12.15
C GLY A 358 21.94 -9.53 12.79
N GLU A 359 21.27 -9.24 13.90
CA GLU A 359 21.30 -7.94 14.56
C GLU A 359 22.67 -7.60 15.17
N GLU A 360 23.37 -8.60 15.72
CA GLU A 360 24.68 -8.43 16.35
C GLU A 360 25.85 -8.55 15.36
N CYS A 361 25.60 -9.04 14.14
CA CYS A 361 26.65 -9.32 13.19
C CYS A 361 27.10 -8.08 12.43
N THR A 362 28.41 -7.81 12.52
CA THR A 362 29.05 -6.69 11.83
C THR A 362 29.48 -7.05 10.41
N GLU A 363 29.58 -8.35 10.12
CA GLU A 363 30.07 -8.94 8.88
C GLU A 363 29.25 -10.20 8.55
N LEU A 364 29.20 -10.57 7.28
CA LEU A 364 28.64 -11.85 6.85
C LEU A 364 29.68 -12.94 7.09
N ASP A 365 29.25 -14.03 7.73
CA ASP A 365 30.13 -15.17 7.97
C ASP A 365 30.33 -15.97 6.66
N PRO A 366 31.59 -16.16 6.21
CA PRO A 366 31.94 -16.88 4.97
C PRO A 366 31.51 -18.34 4.93
N GLU A 367 31.15 -18.95 6.05
CA GLU A 367 30.68 -20.33 6.07
C GLU A 367 29.21 -20.50 5.64
N TYR A 368 28.43 -19.40 5.57
CA TYR A 368 27.02 -19.48 5.22
C TYR A 368 26.74 -19.07 3.77
N ASP A 369 26.21 -20.03 3.00
CA ASP A 369 25.61 -19.79 1.70
C ASP A 369 24.22 -19.14 1.89
N LEU A 370 24.19 -17.84 2.17
CA LEU A 370 22.97 -17.08 2.46
C LEU A 370 22.28 -16.51 1.21
N LEU A 371 22.99 -16.44 0.08
CA LEU A 371 22.54 -15.73 -1.11
C LEU A 371 22.06 -16.70 -2.22
N PRO A 372 21.06 -16.32 -3.02
CA PRO A 372 20.66 -17.08 -4.20
C PRO A 372 21.79 -17.22 -5.24
N GLU A 373 21.98 -18.42 -5.80
CA GLU A 373 23.02 -18.65 -6.83
C GLU A 373 22.76 -17.88 -8.14
N ASN A 374 21.50 -17.64 -8.49
CA ASN A 374 21.10 -17.00 -9.75
C ASN A 374 20.93 -15.47 -9.66
N LEU A 375 21.53 -14.87 -8.62
CA LEU A 375 21.37 -13.46 -8.35
C LEU A 375 22.04 -12.59 -9.44
N GLU A 376 21.26 -11.70 -10.05
CA GLU A 376 21.72 -10.70 -11.01
C GLU A 376 21.93 -9.32 -10.36
N SER A 377 21.17 -9.02 -9.30
CA SER A 377 21.23 -7.75 -8.57
C SER A 377 21.08 -7.97 -7.07
N LEU A 378 22.00 -7.42 -6.29
CA LEU A 378 21.95 -7.38 -4.84
C LEU A 378 21.92 -5.93 -4.35
N THR A 379 20.94 -5.58 -3.51
CA THR A 379 20.89 -4.30 -2.82
C THR A 379 20.90 -4.53 -1.32
N ILE A 380 21.92 -4.05 -0.61
CA ILE A 380 22.00 -4.13 0.85
C ILE A 380 21.74 -2.75 1.44
N HIS A 381 20.77 -2.67 2.35
CA HIS A 381 20.47 -1.46 3.09
C HIS A 381 21.17 -1.46 4.44
N TYR A 382 21.94 -0.41 4.72
CA TYR A 382 22.71 -0.24 5.94
C TYR A 382 22.03 0.78 6.87
N ASP A 383 21.84 0.39 8.13
CA ASP A 383 21.31 1.27 9.18
C ASP A 383 22.37 2.25 9.71
N GLU A 384 23.61 1.80 9.85
CA GLU A 384 24.74 2.60 10.31
C GLU A 384 25.93 2.43 9.34
N LEU A 385 26.71 3.50 9.17
CA LEU A 385 27.94 3.53 8.34
C LEU A 385 29.06 2.59 8.83
N LYS A 386 28.88 1.91 9.96
CA LYS A 386 29.93 1.11 10.61
C LYS A 386 30.13 -0.25 9.98
N TYR A 387 29.11 -0.75 9.29
CA TYR A 387 29.09 -2.10 8.75
C TYR A 387 29.19 -1.96 7.24
N TRP A 388 30.27 -2.44 6.64
CA TRP A 388 30.53 -2.29 5.21
C TRP A 388 31.04 -3.62 4.66
N VAL A 389 30.21 -4.30 3.88
CA VAL A 389 30.40 -5.71 3.49
C VAL A 389 30.89 -5.96 2.03
N PRO A 390 31.45 -5.00 1.25
CA PRO A 390 31.87 -5.33 -0.12
C PRO A 390 32.97 -6.38 -0.20
N GLN A 391 33.83 -6.52 0.82
CA GLN A 391 34.90 -7.51 0.81
C GLN A 391 34.35 -8.93 0.68
N TYR A 392 33.31 -9.24 1.45
CA TYR A 392 32.68 -10.55 1.44
C TYR A 392 31.99 -10.82 0.09
N ILE A 393 31.17 -9.86 -0.37
CA ILE A 393 30.48 -9.99 -1.67
C ILE A 393 31.48 -10.12 -2.81
N PHE A 394 32.60 -9.39 -2.75
CA PHE A 394 33.68 -9.52 -3.71
C PHE A 394 34.30 -10.92 -3.68
N GLY A 395 34.54 -11.49 -2.50
CA GLY A 395 35.02 -12.88 -2.35
C GLY A 395 34.09 -13.89 -3.02
N LEU A 396 32.77 -13.76 -2.80
CA LEU A 396 31.78 -14.63 -3.46
C LEU A 396 31.79 -14.51 -5.00
N VAL A 397 32.02 -13.30 -5.52
CA VAL A 397 32.15 -13.07 -6.96
C VAL A 397 33.46 -13.67 -7.50
N GLU A 398 34.57 -13.47 -6.79
CA GLU A 398 35.90 -14.01 -7.14
C GLU A 398 35.88 -15.56 -7.16
N ASP A 399 35.21 -16.16 -6.18
CA ASP A 399 35.03 -17.60 -6.04
C ASP A 399 33.95 -18.19 -6.97
N LYS A 400 33.30 -17.35 -7.81
CA LYS A 400 32.24 -17.73 -8.75
C LYS A 400 30.98 -18.31 -8.11
N GLN A 401 30.73 -18.00 -6.84
CA GLN A 401 29.50 -18.39 -6.14
C GLN A 401 28.30 -17.52 -6.55
N LEU A 402 28.57 -16.29 -7.03
CA LEU A 402 27.57 -15.39 -7.62
C LEU A 402 27.86 -15.12 -9.10
N PRO A 403 27.80 -16.15 -9.97
CA PRO A 403 28.30 -16.06 -11.34
C PRO A 403 27.50 -15.11 -12.24
N ASN A 404 26.26 -14.78 -11.86
CA ASN A 404 25.35 -13.94 -12.62
C ASN A 404 25.24 -12.50 -12.11
N LEU A 405 25.93 -12.16 -11.02
CA LEU A 405 25.81 -10.85 -10.40
C LEU A 405 26.32 -9.76 -11.35
N ARG A 406 25.50 -8.75 -11.59
CA ARG A 406 25.81 -7.60 -12.46
C ARG A 406 25.74 -6.28 -11.72
N LEU A 407 24.94 -6.22 -10.67
CA LEU A 407 24.76 -5.02 -9.87
C LEU A 407 24.87 -5.37 -8.38
N PHE A 408 25.79 -4.71 -7.69
CA PHE A 408 25.83 -4.67 -6.24
C PHE A 408 25.62 -3.23 -5.78
N ALA A 409 24.51 -2.97 -5.10
CA ALA A 409 24.15 -1.67 -4.59
C ALA A 409 24.20 -1.66 -3.06
N CYS A 410 24.88 -0.67 -2.51
CA CYS A 410 24.85 -0.37 -1.09
C CYS A 410 24.04 0.90 -0.87
N THR A 411 22.97 0.84 -0.09
CA THR A 411 22.27 2.07 0.31
C THR A 411 22.46 2.32 1.78
N VAL A 412 22.90 3.52 2.15
CA VAL A 412 23.02 3.89 3.55
C VAL A 412 21.86 4.79 3.94
N ARG A 413 21.17 4.41 5.02
CA ARG A 413 20.18 5.27 5.67
C ARG A 413 20.90 6.43 6.33
N SER A 414 20.63 7.66 5.88
CA SER A 414 20.97 8.82 6.72
C SER A 414 20.09 8.73 7.97
N THR A 415 20.67 8.48 9.14
CA THR A 415 19.93 8.61 10.41
C THR A 415 19.50 10.07 10.59
N SER A 416 18.33 10.29 11.24
CA SER A 416 17.81 11.65 11.47
C SER A 416 18.86 12.49 12.23
N PRO A 417 18.97 13.81 11.96
CA PRO A 417 19.89 14.69 12.67
C PRO A 417 19.80 14.56 14.20
N ASP A 418 18.61 14.28 14.73
CA ASP A 418 18.35 14.20 16.16
C ASP A 418 18.93 12.92 16.81
N ALA A 419 18.98 11.80 16.09
CA ALA A 419 19.65 10.58 16.58
C ALA A 419 21.19 10.75 16.65
N TRP A 420 21.75 11.67 15.85
CA TRP A 420 23.13 12.10 16.00
C TRP A 420 23.31 12.98 17.24
N GLN A 421 22.35 13.84 17.55
CA GLN A 421 22.40 14.74 18.71
C GLN A 421 22.45 13.95 20.03
N GLU A 422 21.57 12.96 20.21
CA GLU A 422 21.52 12.17 21.46
C GLU A 422 22.74 11.28 21.68
N LYS A 423 23.34 10.73 20.60
CA LYS A 423 24.54 9.88 20.68
C LYS A 423 25.84 10.70 20.83
N TYR A 424 25.82 11.99 20.47
CA TYR A 424 26.99 12.89 20.49
C TYR A 424 26.89 14.10 21.43
N ASP A 425 25.79 14.33 22.16
CA ASP A 425 25.74 15.35 23.22
C ASP A 425 26.71 15.05 24.38
N ASN A 426 27.33 13.86 24.41
CA ASN A 426 28.48 13.55 25.27
C ASN A 426 29.85 13.96 24.69
N PHE A 427 29.92 14.48 23.47
CA PHE A 427 31.12 15.02 22.84
C PHE A 427 30.83 16.40 22.26
N SER A 428 31.15 17.43 23.05
CA SER A 428 31.03 18.84 22.66
C SER A 428 31.90 19.15 21.44
N VAL A 429 31.31 19.10 20.24
CA VAL A 429 31.92 19.56 18.99
C VAL A 429 30.89 20.42 18.24
N GLU A 430 31.29 21.62 17.87
CA GLU A 430 30.44 22.66 17.29
C GLU A 430 29.71 22.21 15.99
N PRO A 431 28.44 22.65 15.80
CA PRO A 431 27.62 22.27 14.66
C PRO A 431 27.85 23.20 13.48
N THR A 432 28.90 22.99 12.67
CA THR A 432 29.08 23.84 11.47
C THR A 432 29.43 23.14 10.15
N LYS A 433 29.57 21.80 10.08
CA LYS A 433 29.68 21.09 8.79
C LYS A 433 29.02 19.71 8.86
N PRO A 434 28.25 19.27 7.84
CA PRO A 434 27.86 17.86 7.77
C PRO A 434 29.13 17.00 7.82
N PRO A 435 29.16 15.92 8.62
CA PRO A 435 30.32 15.07 8.71
C PRO A 435 30.65 14.58 7.29
N ARG A 436 31.90 14.83 6.86
CA ARG A 436 32.37 14.37 5.57
C ARG A 436 32.15 12.86 5.49
N SER A 437 31.45 12.40 4.46
CA SER A 437 31.19 11.01 4.06
C SER A 437 32.46 10.18 3.76
N THR A 438 33.59 10.49 4.39
CA THR A 438 34.92 10.12 3.92
C THR A 438 35.26 8.64 4.06
N HIS A 439 34.63 7.88 4.95
CA HIS A 439 34.97 6.47 5.10
C HIS A 439 34.30 5.61 4.02
N LEU A 440 32.97 5.68 3.90
CA LEU A 440 32.22 4.97 2.86
C LEU A 440 32.69 5.32 1.44
N CYS A 441 32.85 6.62 1.15
CA CYS A 441 33.33 7.07 -0.16
C CYS A 441 34.75 6.59 -0.48
N ARG A 442 35.66 6.53 0.50
CA ARG A 442 37.03 6.02 0.27
C ARG A 442 37.05 4.53 0.01
N ASP A 443 36.18 3.77 0.66
CA ASP A 443 36.10 2.34 0.45
C ASP A 443 35.48 2.02 -0.93
N ILE A 444 34.50 2.79 -1.39
CA ILE A 444 33.91 2.62 -2.73
C ILE A 444 34.97 2.80 -3.82
N ASP A 445 35.75 3.88 -3.76
CA ASP A 445 36.82 4.14 -4.73
C ASP A 445 37.86 2.98 -4.75
N THR A 446 38.01 2.28 -3.63
CA THR A 446 38.90 1.12 -3.49
C THR A 446 38.31 -0.16 -4.10
N TRP A 447 37.01 -0.38 -3.94
CA TRP A 447 36.33 -1.62 -4.36
C TRP A 447 35.78 -1.56 -5.78
N GLN A 448 35.38 -0.40 -6.28
CA GLN A 448 34.76 -0.25 -7.59
C GLN A 448 35.62 -0.84 -8.73
N PRO A 449 36.93 -0.53 -8.85
CA PRO A 449 37.76 -1.14 -9.89
C PRO A 449 37.88 -2.66 -9.78
N ARG A 450 37.75 -3.20 -8.56
CA ARG A 450 37.82 -4.65 -8.32
C ARG A 450 36.54 -5.34 -8.83
N PHE A 451 35.37 -4.81 -8.52
CA PHE A 451 34.09 -5.33 -9.04
C PHE A 451 33.99 -5.17 -10.57
N GLU A 452 34.47 -4.05 -11.12
CA GLU A 452 34.51 -3.82 -12.57
C GLU A 452 35.33 -4.89 -13.31
N ALA A 453 36.40 -5.42 -12.71
CA ALA A 453 37.19 -6.51 -13.29
C ALA A 453 36.38 -7.80 -13.52
N PHE A 454 35.26 -7.96 -12.81
CA PHE A 454 34.32 -9.07 -12.95
C PHE A 454 33.01 -8.67 -13.67
N ASN A 455 32.95 -7.48 -14.28
CA ASN A 455 31.75 -6.88 -14.89
C ASN A 455 30.57 -6.66 -13.91
N VAL A 456 30.88 -6.43 -12.63
CA VAL A 456 29.88 -6.08 -11.62
C VAL A 456 29.90 -4.56 -11.40
N GLU A 457 28.76 -3.92 -11.54
CA GLU A 457 28.60 -2.51 -11.22
C GLU A 457 28.41 -2.36 -9.70
N LEU A 458 29.34 -1.66 -9.03
CA LEU A 458 29.19 -1.25 -7.64
C LEU A 458 28.51 0.12 -7.58
N ARG A 459 27.31 0.19 -7.01
CA ARG A 459 26.60 1.45 -6.75
C ARG A 459 26.53 1.74 -5.27
N THR A 460 26.62 3.02 -4.92
CA THR A 460 26.28 3.48 -3.57
C THR A 460 25.30 4.63 -3.64
N GLU A 461 24.22 4.53 -2.88
CA GLU A 461 23.22 5.58 -2.74
C GLU A 461 23.10 5.96 -1.26
N ILE A 462 23.22 7.25 -0.95
CA ILE A 462 22.87 7.75 0.38
C ILE A 462 21.42 8.17 0.28
N LEU A 463 20.55 7.45 0.98
CA LEU A 463 19.13 7.78 1.02
C LEU A 463 18.91 8.77 2.18
N PRO A 464 18.40 9.99 1.91
CA PRO A 464 17.97 10.90 2.96
C PRO A 464 16.99 10.19 3.90
N PHE A 465 17.05 10.48 5.20
CA PHE A 465 16.08 9.93 6.18
C PHE A 465 14.63 10.15 5.73
N GLU A 466 14.36 11.32 5.14
CA GLU A 466 13.05 11.72 4.63
C GLU A 466 12.68 11.05 3.30
N GLU A 467 13.66 10.59 2.53
CA GLU A 467 13.49 9.81 1.29
C GLU A 467 13.55 8.30 1.52
N TYR A 468 13.91 7.86 2.74
CA TYR A 468 13.75 6.48 3.12
C TYR A 468 12.25 6.18 3.10
N PRO A 469 11.81 5.14 2.38
CA PRO A 469 10.43 5.02 1.99
C PRO A 469 9.58 4.54 3.16
N THR A 470 9.25 5.46 4.07
CA THR A 470 7.90 5.49 4.61
C THR A 470 6.87 5.68 3.49
N TRP A 471 7.30 6.12 2.30
CA TRP A 471 6.57 6.19 1.03
C TRP A 471 7.33 5.40 -0.03
N ALA A 472 6.71 4.38 -0.62
CA ALA A 472 7.28 3.35 -1.52
C ALA A 472 8.49 3.76 -2.40
N PRO A 473 9.40 2.82 -2.74
CA PRO A 473 10.49 3.04 -3.71
C PRO A 473 10.01 3.78 -4.97
N LYS A 474 10.93 4.49 -5.66
CA LYS A 474 10.73 5.24 -6.93
C LYS A 474 10.23 4.38 -8.12
N TYR A 475 9.38 3.38 -7.90
CA TYR A 475 8.30 3.12 -8.84
C TYR A 475 7.56 4.45 -9.05
N LYS A 476 7.10 4.70 -10.29
CA LYS A 476 6.18 5.82 -10.57
C LYS A 476 5.18 5.86 -9.42
N LEU A 477 5.27 6.91 -8.57
CA LEU A 477 4.46 7.12 -7.38
C LEU A 477 3.07 6.54 -7.62
N CYS A 478 2.47 5.85 -6.64
CA CYS A 478 1.05 5.53 -6.74
C CYS A 478 0.37 6.80 -7.21
N PRO A 479 -0.30 6.83 -8.38
CA PRO A 479 -0.81 8.07 -8.91
C PRO A 479 -1.95 8.64 -8.02
N CYS A 480 -2.22 8.01 -6.87
CA CYS A 480 -2.94 8.52 -5.72
C CYS A 480 -2.18 9.58 -4.87
N ASP A 481 -0.85 9.52 -4.79
CA ASP A 481 -0.02 10.40 -3.94
C ASP A 481 0.16 11.82 -4.50
N GLN A 482 -0.06 12.00 -5.81
CA GLN A 482 -0.02 13.31 -6.48
C GLN A 482 -1.37 14.06 -6.48
N LEU A 483 -2.45 13.43 -6.00
CA LEU A 483 -3.81 13.98 -6.09
C LEU A 483 -4.18 14.85 -4.89
N TRP A 484 -3.63 16.06 -4.89
CA TRP A 484 -4.05 17.16 -4.02
C TRP A 484 -4.85 18.13 -4.86
N LEU A 485 -6.10 17.80 -5.18
CA LEU A 485 -7.23 18.71 -5.47
C LEU A 485 -8.35 17.85 -6.08
N PHE A 486 -9.58 18.02 -5.59
CA PHE A 486 -10.80 18.18 -6.39
C PHE A 486 -12.09 17.81 -5.64
N HIS A 487 -13.09 18.65 -5.89
CA HIS A 487 -14.47 18.57 -5.44
C HIS A 487 -15.39 18.17 -6.60
N ARG A 488 -16.48 17.45 -6.26
CA ARG A 488 -17.76 17.30 -6.98
C ARG A 488 -17.67 16.96 -8.47
N ILE A 489 -17.95 15.70 -8.80
CA ILE A 489 -18.52 15.32 -10.10
C ILE A 489 -19.90 15.99 -10.18
N PRO A 490 -20.14 16.95 -11.10
CA PRO A 490 -21.47 17.47 -11.28
C PRO A 490 -22.30 16.44 -12.03
N LEU A 491 -23.34 15.90 -11.37
CA LEU A 491 -24.41 15.20 -12.07
C LEU A 491 -25.12 16.24 -12.97
N PRO A 492 -25.34 15.96 -14.26
CA PRO A 492 -26.21 16.81 -15.07
C PRO A 492 -27.62 16.82 -14.47
N PRO A 493 -28.38 17.92 -14.63
CA PRO A 493 -29.77 17.95 -14.21
C PRO A 493 -30.53 16.79 -14.88
N ILE A 494 -31.29 16.07 -14.07
CA ILE A 494 -32.25 15.08 -14.55
C ILE A 494 -33.36 15.90 -15.21
N ASP A 495 -33.39 15.92 -16.54
CA ASP A 495 -34.58 16.38 -17.26
C ASP A 495 -35.67 15.32 -17.02
N LEU A 496 -36.62 15.65 -16.13
CA LEU A 496 -37.87 14.91 -15.90
C LEU A 496 -38.90 15.26 -16.97
#